data_AF-A0A382DDJ8-F1
#
_entry.id   AF-A0A382DDJ8-F1
#
_cell.length_a   1.000
_cell.length_b   1.000
_cell.length_c   1.000
_cell.angle_alpha   90.00
_cell.angle_beta   90.00
_cell.angle_gamma   90.00
#
_symmetry.space_group_name_H-M   'P 1'
#
loop_
_entity.id
_entity.type
_entity.pdbx_description
1 polymer ?
#
loop_
_entity_poly.entity_id
_entity_poly.type
_entity_poly.pdbx_seq_one_letter_code
_entity_poly.pdbx_strand_id
1 'polypeptide(L)'
;MVRKKPFRKVKGGFASIDRYVIECDAFKSLRSSSVKLLLLMTCDYKGNNNGDLSAAYSKYKDYFGSNQTLFNARDELERKGFIAVNCYGGMSYGGYKLPTLYALTWLPVNDFINLEKNLFRRTHLPIGKVLKYFIKGTNPKYKKPNKKKKQYLSDLKNPNIKRDEN
;
A
#
# COMPACT_ATOMS: atom_id res chain seq x y z
N MET A 1 -31.90 17.57 -20.99
CA MET A 1 -30.44 17.79 -20.94
C MET A 1 -29.95 17.62 -19.50
N VAL A 2 -29.11 16.63 -19.23
CA VAL A 2 -28.50 16.45 -17.90
C VAL A 2 -27.44 17.54 -17.70
N ARG A 3 -27.66 18.48 -16.78
CA ARG A 3 -26.63 19.44 -16.37
C ARG A 3 -25.44 18.65 -15.79
N LYS A 4 -24.33 18.59 -16.52
CA LYS A 4 -23.07 18.08 -15.97
C LYS A 4 -22.69 18.96 -14.77
N LYS A 5 -22.55 18.34 -13.59
CA LYS A 5 -22.05 19.05 -12.40
C LYS A 5 -20.69 19.68 -12.74
N PRO A 6 -20.45 20.95 -12.37
CA PRO A 6 -19.18 21.59 -12.63
C PRO A 6 -18.07 20.80 -11.92
N PHE A 7 -17.11 20.31 -12.69
CA PHE A 7 -15.95 19.61 -12.16
C PHE A 7 -14.96 20.64 -11.60
N ARG A 8 -14.87 20.75 -10.28
CA ARG A 8 -13.90 21.64 -9.64
C ARG A 8 -12.50 21.04 -9.75
N LYS A 9 -11.65 21.63 -10.58
CA LYS A 9 -10.22 21.28 -10.64
C LYS A 9 -9.53 21.78 -9.37
N VAL A 10 -9.12 20.87 -8.49
CA VAL A 10 -8.35 21.19 -7.29
C VAL A 10 -6.88 21.32 -7.67
N LYS A 11 -6.28 22.51 -7.47
CA LYS A 11 -4.84 22.70 -7.67
C LYS A 11 -4.06 21.79 -6.72
N GLY A 12 -3.18 20.94 -7.25
CA GLY A 12 -2.42 19.94 -6.48
C GLY A 12 -3.06 18.54 -6.38
N GLY A 13 -4.24 18.34 -6.96
CA GLY A 13 -4.96 17.06 -6.91
C GLY A 13 -5.87 16.94 -5.68
N PHE A 14 -6.53 15.79 -5.54
CA PHE A 14 -7.45 15.49 -4.45
C PHE A 14 -7.22 14.08 -3.93
N ALA A 15 -7.11 13.92 -2.62
CA ALA A 15 -7.04 12.62 -1.96
C ALA A 15 -8.45 12.17 -1.59
N SER A 16 -9.04 11.27 -2.38
CA SER A 16 -10.39 10.76 -2.15
C SER A 16 -10.39 9.38 -1.53
N ILE A 17 -11.30 9.16 -0.59
CA ILE A 17 -11.70 7.83 -0.13
C ILE A 17 -13.19 7.68 -0.46
N ASP A 18 -13.56 6.58 -1.12
CA ASP A 18 -14.95 6.31 -1.46
C ASP A 18 -15.78 6.12 -0.20
N ARG A 19 -17.02 6.65 -0.18
CA ARG A 19 -17.87 6.64 1.02
C ARG A 19 -18.08 5.24 1.60
N TYR A 20 -18.30 4.24 0.75
CA TYR A 20 -18.51 2.87 1.18
C TYR A 20 -17.28 2.26 1.91
N VAL A 21 -16.08 2.82 1.69
CA VAL A 21 -14.87 2.44 2.42
C VAL A 21 -14.91 2.96 3.85
N ILE A 22 -15.44 4.18 4.05
CA ILE A 22 -15.56 4.84 5.36
C ILE A 22 -16.77 4.29 6.14
N GLU A 23 -17.86 3.99 5.45
CA GLU A 23 -19.13 3.56 6.06
C GLU A 23 -19.11 2.11 6.58
N CYS A 24 -18.09 1.33 6.23
CA CYS A 24 -17.96 -0.06 6.66
C CYS A 24 -17.54 -0.20 8.14
N ASP A 25 -17.94 -1.30 8.78
CA ASP A 25 -17.65 -1.54 10.20
C ASP A 25 -16.15 -1.73 10.48
N ALA A 26 -15.40 -2.22 9.50
CA ALA A 26 -13.95 -2.32 9.57
C ALA A 26 -13.31 -0.94 9.76
N PHE A 27 -13.86 0.11 9.14
CA PHE A 27 -13.35 1.48 9.27
C PHE A 27 -13.72 2.08 10.61
N LYS A 28 -14.99 1.93 11.04
CA LYS A 28 -15.48 2.41 12.34
C LYS A 28 -14.66 1.90 13.52
N SER A 29 -14.13 0.68 13.41
CA SER A 29 -13.31 0.08 14.46
C SER A 29 -11.83 0.48 14.43
N LEU A 30 -11.37 1.26 13.43
CA LEU A 30 -9.96 1.68 13.32
C LEU A 30 -9.54 2.63 14.44
N ARG A 31 -8.30 2.50 14.88
CA ARG A 31 -7.67 3.50 15.75
C ARG A 31 -7.43 4.81 15.00
N SER A 32 -7.41 5.93 15.72
CA SER A 32 -7.17 7.25 15.14
C SER A 32 -5.81 7.35 14.41
N SER A 33 -4.77 6.66 14.89
CA SER A 33 -3.47 6.57 14.22
C SER A 33 -3.54 5.84 12.89
N SER A 34 -4.39 4.81 12.79
CA SER A 34 -4.64 4.04 11.57
C SER A 34 -5.41 4.85 10.54
N VAL A 35 -6.45 5.58 10.98
CA VAL A 35 -7.16 6.54 10.12
C VAL A 35 -6.21 7.62 9.58
N LYS A 36 -5.36 8.19 10.45
CA LYS A 36 -4.33 9.16 10.03
C LYS A 36 -3.39 8.58 8.97
N LEU A 37 -2.87 7.37 9.19
CA LEU A 37 -1.99 6.72 8.22
C LEU A 37 -2.70 6.45 6.88
N LEU A 38 -3.96 6.00 6.93
CA LEU A 38 -4.76 5.73 5.74
C LEU A 38 -4.93 6.98 4.88
N LEU A 39 -5.24 8.12 5.50
CA LEU A 39 -5.36 9.41 4.82
C LEU A 39 -4.04 9.83 4.17
N LEU A 40 -2.92 9.70 4.88
CA LEU A 40 -1.59 10.03 4.34
C LEU A 40 -1.23 9.14 3.15
N MET A 41 -1.46 7.83 3.25
CA MET A 41 -1.24 6.90 2.13
C MET A 41 -2.17 7.19 0.95
N THR A 42 -3.40 7.64 1.20
CA THR A 42 -4.31 8.09 0.15
C THR A 42 -3.82 9.37 -0.53
N CYS A 43 -3.21 10.29 0.23
CA CYS A 43 -2.59 11.49 -0.33
C CYS A 43 -1.37 11.18 -1.21
N ASP A 44 -0.63 10.13 -0.87
CA ASP A 44 0.51 9.64 -1.65
C ASP A 44 0.12 8.94 -2.94
N TYR A 45 -1.11 8.46 -3.04
CA TYR A 45 -1.62 7.88 -4.27
C TYR A 45 -1.87 8.98 -5.32
N LYS A 46 -1.30 8.79 -6.52
CA LYS A 46 -1.34 9.76 -7.63
C LYS A 46 -2.09 9.25 -8.87
N GLY A 47 -2.86 8.16 -8.74
CA GLY A 47 -3.66 7.59 -9.83
C GLY A 47 -3.03 6.38 -10.51
N ASN A 48 -1.70 6.27 -10.51
CA ASN A 48 -0.94 5.27 -11.27
C ASN A 48 0.10 4.49 -10.44
N ASN A 49 0.11 4.66 -9.12
CA ASN A 49 1.13 4.08 -8.24
C ASN A 49 0.55 3.19 -7.13
N ASN A 50 -0.71 2.72 -7.27
CA ASN A 50 -1.33 1.86 -6.27
C ASN A 50 -0.69 0.46 -6.29
N GLY A 51 0.12 0.13 -5.29
CA GLY A 51 0.98 -1.05 -5.31
C GLY A 51 2.47 -0.71 -5.19
N ASP A 52 2.83 0.58 -5.30
CA ASP A 52 4.16 1.15 -5.09
C ASP A 52 4.19 2.12 -3.88
N LEU A 53 3.17 2.06 -3.02
CA LEU A 53 3.08 2.91 -1.83
C LEU A 53 3.92 2.30 -0.70
N SER A 54 4.70 3.12 0.01
CA SER A 54 5.46 2.67 1.19
C SER A 54 4.99 3.38 2.45
N ALA A 55 4.90 2.62 3.54
CA ALA A 55 4.61 3.12 4.88
C ALA A 55 5.86 3.07 5.76
N ALA A 56 6.92 3.75 5.32
CA ALA A 56 8.18 3.88 6.04
C ALA A 56 8.10 5.06 7.03
N TYR A 57 8.67 4.89 8.23
CA TYR A 57 8.64 5.97 9.24
C TYR A 57 9.32 7.25 8.75
N SER A 58 10.47 7.14 8.06
CA SER A 58 11.18 8.31 7.53
C SER A 58 10.32 9.19 6.63
N LYS A 59 9.29 8.62 5.99
CA LYS A 59 8.34 9.33 5.15
C LYS A 59 7.29 10.11 5.96
N TYR A 60 6.90 9.59 7.12
CA TYR A 60 5.81 10.14 7.94
C TYR A 60 6.26 10.60 9.32
N LYS A 61 7.57 10.85 9.51
CA LYS A 61 8.18 11.22 10.79
C LYS A 61 7.55 12.48 11.40
N ASP A 62 7.09 13.42 10.56
CA ASP A 62 6.50 14.68 11.02
C ASP A 62 5.02 14.51 11.44
N TYR A 63 4.40 13.37 11.11
CA TYR A 63 3.00 13.06 11.44
C TYR A 63 2.85 12.07 12.60
N PHE A 64 3.92 11.35 12.95
CA PHE A 64 3.96 10.30 13.97
C PHE A 64 5.14 10.52 14.91
N GLY A 65 4.87 10.65 16.21
CA GLY A 65 5.92 10.83 17.21
C GLY A 65 6.78 9.59 17.50
N SER A 66 6.41 8.40 16.99
CA SER A 66 7.23 7.20 17.16
C SER A 66 7.04 6.16 16.04
N ASN A 67 8.11 5.41 15.76
CA ASN A 67 8.11 4.27 14.83
C ASN A 67 7.02 3.26 15.20
N GLN A 68 6.89 2.96 16.50
CA GLN A 68 5.98 1.93 16.99
C GLN A 68 4.51 2.29 16.70
N THR A 69 4.13 3.56 16.87
CA THR A 69 2.76 4.02 16.58
C THR A 69 2.41 3.83 15.11
N LEU A 70 3.33 4.21 14.21
CA LEU A 70 3.15 4.03 12.76
C LEU A 70 3.11 2.55 12.38
N PHE A 71 3.98 1.71 12.94
CA PHE A 71 4.00 0.28 12.65
C PHE A 71 2.75 -0.44 13.15
N ASN A 72 2.23 -0.07 14.32
CA ASN A 72 0.96 -0.58 14.83
C ASN A 72 -0.21 -0.15 13.94
N ALA A 73 -0.22 1.12 13.51
CA ALA A 73 -1.25 1.64 12.58
C ALA A 73 -1.23 0.89 11.25
N ARG A 74 -0.04 0.70 10.67
CA ARG A 74 0.17 -0.06 9.43
C ARG A 74 -0.29 -1.51 9.57
N ASP A 75 0.08 -2.18 10.67
CA ASP A 75 -0.32 -3.56 10.92
C ASP A 75 -1.84 -3.69 11.06
N GLU A 76 -2.49 -2.76 11.75
CA GLU A 76 -3.96 -2.74 11.85
C GLU A 76 -4.63 -2.55 10.48
N LEU A 77 -4.16 -1.57 9.67
CA LEU A 77 -4.70 -1.33 8.33
C LEU A 77 -4.52 -2.56 7.43
N GLU A 78 -3.37 -3.23 7.52
CA GLU A 78 -3.10 -4.43 6.73
C GLU A 78 -3.97 -5.59 7.19
N ARG A 79 -4.09 -5.81 8.51
CA ARG A 79 -4.93 -6.88 9.08
C ARG A 79 -6.40 -6.70 8.74
N LYS A 80 -6.91 -5.46 8.81
CA LYS A 80 -8.29 -5.13 8.47
C LYS A 80 -8.55 -5.05 6.97
N GLY A 81 -7.50 -5.08 6.14
CA GLY A 81 -7.63 -5.17 4.69
C GLY A 81 -7.87 -3.85 3.98
N PHE A 82 -7.56 -2.70 4.60
CA PHE A 82 -7.52 -1.40 3.91
C PHE A 82 -6.29 -1.28 3.02
N ILE A 83 -5.19 -1.91 3.43
CA ILE A 83 -3.98 -2.04 2.62
C ILE A 83 -3.61 -3.51 2.46
N ALA A 84 -2.95 -3.85 1.36
CA ALA A 84 -2.39 -5.16 1.11
C ALA A 84 -0.95 -5.05 0.61
N VAL A 85 -0.09 -5.98 1.01
CA VAL A 85 1.30 -6.01 0.54
C VAL A 85 1.32 -6.43 -0.92
N ASN A 86 1.83 -5.56 -1.79
CA ASN A 86 2.15 -5.89 -3.17
C ASN A 86 3.52 -6.55 -3.27
N CYS A 87 4.52 -5.99 -2.60
CA CYS A 87 5.88 -6.51 -2.59
C CYS A 87 6.44 -6.53 -1.18
N TYR A 88 6.94 -7.68 -0.74
CA TYR A 88 7.60 -7.77 0.56
C TYR A 88 8.95 -7.08 0.50
N GLY A 89 9.22 -6.25 1.51
CA GLY A 89 10.49 -5.56 1.67
C GLY A 89 11.29 -6.07 2.86
N GLY A 90 12.54 -5.62 2.95
CA GLY A 90 13.47 -6.02 3.99
C GLY A 90 14.67 -5.07 4.07
N MET A 91 15.86 -5.64 4.16
CA MET A 91 17.12 -4.89 4.14
C MET A 91 17.41 -4.32 2.73
N SER A 92 18.54 -3.66 2.57
CA SER A 92 19.00 -3.19 1.26
C SER A 92 19.39 -4.37 0.36
N TYR A 93 19.12 -4.25 -0.93
CA TYR A 93 19.57 -5.20 -1.97
C TYR A 93 19.88 -4.42 -3.25
N GLY A 94 20.95 -4.79 -3.95
CA GLY A 94 21.37 -4.11 -5.18
C GLY A 94 21.64 -2.61 -5.00
N GLY A 95 22.12 -2.19 -3.82
CA GLY A 95 22.40 -0.77 -3.51
C GLY A 95 21.20 0.06 -3.05
N TYR A 96 19.99 -0.49 -3.05
CA TYR A 96 18.77 0.25 -2.69
C TYR A 96 18.10 -0.31 -1.43
N LYS A 97 17.50 0.58 -0.63
CA LYS A 97 16.56 0.16 0.43
C LYS A 97 15.30 -0.41 -0.22
N LEU A 98 14.87 -1.59 0.23
CA LEU A 98 13.65 -2.24 -0.25
C LEU A 98 12.55 -2.18 0.82
N PRO A 99 11.83 -1.05 0.97
CA PRO A 99 10.65 -1.02 1.83
C PRO A 99 9.58 -1.97 1.29
N THR A 100 8.71 -2.45 2.18
CA THR A 100 7.49 -3.16 1.77
C THR A 100 6.58 -2.18 1.04
N LEU A 101 6.07 -2.63 -0.11
CA LEU A 101 5.16 -1.85 -0.94
C LEU A 101 3.73 -2.35 -0.77
N TYR A 102 2.79 -1.42 -0.77
CA TYR A 102 1.40 -1.62 -0.43
C TYR A 102 0.47 -1.06 -1.52
N ALA A 103 -0.71 -1.65 -1.60
CA ALA A 103 -1.83 -1.13 -2.37
C ALA A 103 -3.02 -0.82 -1.44
N LEU A 104 -3.71 0.28 -1.72
CA LEU A 104 -5.04 0.60 -1.20
C LEU A 104 -6.04 -0.34 -1.87
N THR A 105 -6.80 -1.10 -1.07
CA THR A 105 -7.54 -2.25 -1.59
C THR A 105 -8.88 -1.90 -2.25
N TRP A 106 -9.37 -0.66 -2.11
CA TRP A 106 -10.55 -0.17 -2.84
C TRP A 106 -10.22 0.42 -4.22
N LEU A 107 -8.94 0.55 -4.55
CA LEU A 107 -8.46 1.05 -5.83
C LEU A 107 -7.86 -0.09 -6.66
N PRO A 108 -7.85 0.02 -8.01
CA PRO A 108 -7.19 -0.96 -8.86
C PRO A 108 -5.68 -0.93 -8.61
N VAL A 109 -5.03 -2.10 -8.58
CA VAL A 109 -3.57 -2.21 -8.47
C VAL A 109 -2.92 -1.75 -9.78
N ASN A 110 -1.90 -0.93 -9.69
CA ASN A 110 -1.08 -0.47 -10.81
C ASN A 110 0.25 -1.25 -10.84
N ASP A 111 0.91 -1.19 -11.99
CA ASP A 111 2.31 -1.61 -12.10
C ASP A 111 3.24 -0.56 -11.45
N PHE A 112 4.53 -0.87 -11.34
CA PHE A 112 5.52 0.06 -10.79
C PHE A 112 5.68 1.30 -11.67
N ILE A 113 5.92 2.45 -11.02
CA ILE A 113 6.28 3.67 -11.77
C ILE A 113 7.67 3.53 -12.38
N ASN A 114 8.62 2.98 -11.62
CA ASN A 114 9.99 2.75 -12.07
C ASN A 114 10.30 1.25 -12.01
N LEU A 115 10.38 0.63 -13.18
CA LEU A 115 10.64 -0.81 -13.34
C LEU A 115 12.09 -1.17 -12.95
N GLU A 116 13.07 -0.36 -13.35
CA GLU A 116 14.50 -0.62 -13.10
C GLU A 116 14.83 -0.70 -11.60
N LYS A 117 14.28 0.21 -10.81
CA LYS A 117 14.44 0.23 -9.35
C LYS A 117 13.80 -1.00 -8.68
N ASN A 118 12.78 -1.58 -9.32
CA ASN A 118 11.97 -2.65 -8.77
C ASN A 118 12.23 -4.01 -9.43
N LEU A 119 13.29 -4.15 -10.23
CA LEU A 119 13.68 -5.40 -10.90
C LEU A 119 13.77 -6.59 -9.93
N PHE A 120 14.27 -6.35 -8.73
CA PHE A 120 14.49 -7.38 -7.70
C PHE A 120 13.21 -7.78 -6.94
N ARG A 121 12.08 -7.15 -7.25
CA ARG A 121 10.83 -7.37 -6.52
C ARG A 121 9.99 -8.44 -7.19
N ARG A 122 9.28 -9.17 -6.35
CA ARG A 122 8.17 -10.03 -6.74
C ARG A 122 6.85 -9.40 -6.34
N THR A 123 5.94 -9.24 -7.28
CA THR A 123 4.58 -8.74 -7.03
C THR A 123 3.65 -9.87 -6.61
N HIS A 124 2.75 -9.59 -5.66
CA HIS A 124 1.82 -10.56 -5.08
C HIS A 124 0.35 -10.22 -5.32
N LEU A 125 0.07 -9.05 -5.88
CA LEU A 125 -1.28 -8.60 -6.20
C LEU A 125 -1.49 -8.53 -7.72
N PRO A 126 -2.68 -8.91 -8.21
CA PRO A 126 -2.98 -8.85 -9.64
C PRO A 126 -3.20 -7.40 -10.10
N ILE A 127 -2.51 -7.00 -11.17
CA ILE A 127 -2.63 -5.68 -11.81
C ILE A 127 -4.06 -5.46 -12.32
N GLY A 128 -4.57 -4.23 -12.22
CA GLY A 128 -5.90 -3.82 -12.64
C GLY A 128 -7.04 -4.24 -11.71
N LYS A 129 -6.78 -5.11 -10.73
CA LYS A 129 -7.84 -5.66 -9.86
C LYS A 129 -8.09 -4.77 -8.64
N VAL A 130 -9.38 -4.57 -8.33
CA VAL A 130 -9.83 -4.01 -7.05
C VAL A 130 -10.08 -5.15 -6.05
N LEU A 131 -9.48 -5.08 -4.86
CA LEU A 131 -9.41 -6.22 -3.93
C LEU A 131 -10.51 -6.24 -2.86
N LYS A 132 -10.86 -5.07 -2.32
CA LYS A 132 -11.91 -4.82 -1.33
C LYS A 132 -11.88 -5.69 -0.05
N TYR A 133 -10.69 -6.05 0.43
CA TYR A 133 -10.55 -6.93 1.61
C TYR A 133 -11.20 -6.35 2.88
N PHE A 134 -11.23 -5.03 3.04
CA PHE A 134 -11.85 -4.35 4.16
C PHE A 134 -13.36 -4.61 4.31
N ILE A 135 -14.07 -5.04 3.26
CA ILE A 135 -15.50 -5.38 3.38
C ILE A 135 -15.71 -6.49 4.40
N LYS A 136 -14.81 -7.48 4.47
CA LYS A 136 -14.85 -8.55 5.47
C LYS A 136 -14.14 -8.17 6.78
N GLY A 137 -13.54 -6.98 6.85
CA GLY A 137 -12.71 -6.52 7.98
C GLY A 137 -11.47 -7.37 8.27
N THR A 138 -11.10 -8.27 7.36
CA THR A 138 -9.97 -9.19 7.50
C THR A 138 -9.27 -9.37 6.16
N ASN A 139 -7.95 -9.21 6.15
CA ASN A 139 -7.12 -9.45 4.98
C ASN A 139 -6.72 -10.92 4.85
N PRO A 140 -7.16 -11.64 3.81
CA PRO A 140 -6.84 -13.06 3.63
C PRO A 140 -5.36 -13.31 3.31
N LYS A 141 -4.61 -12.27 2.91
CA LYS A 141 -3.19 -12.35 2.58
C LYS A 141 -2.29 -11.79 3.69
N TYR A 142 -2.86 -11.45 4.85
CA TYR A 142 -2.08 -10.96 5.99
C TYR A 142 -1.06 -12.01 6.44
N LYS A 143 0.17 -11.54 6.75
CA LYS A 143 1.24 -12.38 7.30
C LYS A 143 1.82 -11.72 8.55
N LYS A 144 2.11 -12.53 9.57
CA LYS A 144 2.89 -12.08 10.74
C LYS A 144 4.32 -11.68 10.32
N PRO A 145 5.02 -10.81 11.08
CA PRO A 145 6.36 -10.31 10.72
C PRO A 145 7.37 -11.39 10.31
N ASN A 146 7.46 -12.49 11.06
CA ASN A 146 8.39 -13.59 10.75
C ASN A 146 8.09 -14.25 9.39
N LYS A 147 6.81 -14.39 9.04
CA LYS A 147 6.38 -14.94 7.74
C LYS A 147 6.61 -13.93 6.61
N LYS A 148 6.47 -12.62 6.87
CA LYS A 148 6.84 -11.57 5.90
C LYS A 148 8.34 -11.61 5.58
N LYS A 149 9.20 -11.73 6.59
CA LYS A 149 10.66 -11.86 6.39
C LYS A 149 11.01 -13.10 5.56
N LYS A 150 10.41 -14.25 5.87
CA LYS A 150 10.60 -15.48 5.07
C LYS A 150 10.15 -15.30 3.62
N GLN A 151 9.01 -14.64 3.41
CA GLN A 151 8.51 -14.34 2.07
C GLN A 151 9.47 -13.44 1.30
N TYR A 152 9.94 -12.35 1.91
CA TYR A 152 10.94 -11.46 1.31
C TYR A 152 12.19 -12.22 0.82
N LEU A 153 12.76 -13.08 1.67
CA LEU A 153 13.94 -13.87 1.28
C LEU A 153 13.65 -14.85 0.14
N SER A 154 12.43 -15.40 0.07
CA SER A 154 11.98 -16.24 -1.05
C SER A 154 11.76 -15.45 -2.33
N ASP A 155 11.27 -14.22 -2.21
CA ASP A 155 10.97 -13.33 -3.34
C ASP A 155 12.26 -12.85 -4.01
N LEU A 156 13.32 -12.56 -3.24
CA LEU A 156 14.64 -12.20 -3.78
C LEU A 156 15.24 -13.26 -4.69
N LYS A 157 14.93 -14.55 -4.46
CA LYS A 157 15.40 -15.66 -5.30
C LYS A 157 14.59 -15.81 -6.58
N ASN A 158 13.39 -15.23 -6.63
CA ASN A 158 12.47 -15.38 -7.74
C ASN A 158 11.79 -14.03 -8.05
N PRO A 159 12.57 -13.02 -8.50
CA PRO A 159 12.04 -11.71 -8.91
C PRO A 159 11.10 -11.85 -10.11
N ASN A 160 10.30 -10.81 -10.37
CA ASN A 160 9.43 -10.77 -11.54
C ASN A 160 10.20 -10.87 -12.86
N ILE A 161 11.39 -10.26 -12.92
CA ILE A 161 12.26 -10.25 -14.09
C ILE A 161 13.56 -10.98 -13.70
N LYS A 162 13.89 -12.04 -14.42
CA LYS A 162 15.20 -12.70 -14.30
C LYS A 162 16.19 -11.89 -15.14
N ARG A 163 17.35 -11.57 -14.57
CA ARG A 163 18.47 -11.10 -15.40
C ARG A 163 19.08 -12.33 -16.03
N ASP A 164 19.19 -12.32 -17.36
CA ASP A 164 20.12 -13.21 -18.02
C ASP A 164 21.52 -12.77 -17.59
N GLU A 165 22.27 -13.66 -16.97
CA GLU A 165 23.66 -13.43 -16.62
C GLU A 165 24.46 -13.45 -17.93
N ASN A 166 24.87 -12.27 -18.40
CA ASN A 166 25.93 -12.12 -19.40
C ASN A 166 27.30 -12.18 -18.73
#